data_AF-A0A0G4K7G8-F1
#
_entry.id   AF-A0A0G4K7G8-F1
#
_cell.length_a   1.000
_cell.length_b   1.000
_cell.length_c   1.000
_cell.angle_alpha   90.00
_cell.angle_beta   90.00
_cell.angle_gamma   90.00
#
_symmetry.space_group_name_H-M   'P 1'
#
loop_
_entity.id
_entity.type
_entity.pdbx_description
1 polymer ?
#
loop_
_entity_poly.entity_id
_entity_poly.type
_entity_poly.pdbx_seq_one_letter_code
_entity_poly.pdbx_strand_id
1 'polypeptide(L)'
;MKNIISIISIFVLTVSIISCGGGNKETEQTENTQTNQTETNKVYVNPTTTNENHNTDIDINIDTTKYTNEYIQGTEMDPIPTGYKKIDEILNEHKYKAPIYEISKLLAEEGLEGKITEMTNFGDKYIYQDSTPLFLAVQFGYNDLAKELIKEGADVNARASGMETETEGGLDMLYYAVRNNNPEMTKILIDKGLDKNRDYGYEYSTYLTDIAIGNNNLDILKLLVKRGDSKETLIPDAVRENNIEMVKYLLSIGQDIDAQRFFDGFWVDSPLKVAAENGYIEMAKFLIDEGANLNSADDYMLYAYNNYDITKLLVDNDVFNLNTNTTREEAIELVKDGKYYEIEKLLLSEDSNNIDGYDELMNAISKGDMKALEKLVKDDTDLNKQYDKITPLGLAAARNDREMVKFLVEKGADINLEDGYGYTPLIIAMKYRNIGLAKDIIDLKPDLNAICSATGDTPLTYLVDKVKFGSDICYYLIKNGADVNKKNNNGDTPLIVSVQNFILSYGILGVLINMGADYNIKNKEGKTAMDIVMEKDDKATLYHLNNPDDLEYYLTI
;
A
#
# COMPACT_ATOMS: atom_id res chain seq x y z
N MET A 1 15.41 -4.53 -9.84
CA MET A 1 14.52 -5.72 -9.81
C MET A 1 13.79 -5.81 -8.47
N LYS A 2 12.61 -5.18 -8.35
CA LYS A 2 11.74 -5.33 -7.16
C LYS A 2 10.24 -5.48 -7.47
N ASN A 3 9.85 -5.48 -8.75
CA ASN A 3 8.46 -5.53 -9.22
C ASN A 3 8.12 -6.85 -9.96
N ILE A 4 8.68 -8.00 -9.51
CA ILE A 4 8.38 -9.32 -10.13
C ILE A 4 7.74 -10.31 -9.12
N ILE A 5 7.57 -9.93 -7.85
CA ILE A 5 6.95 -10.77 -6.80
C ILE A 5 5.56 -10.24 -6.41
N SER A 6 4.71 -9.98 -7.40
CA SER A 6 3.26 -9.80 -7.20
C SER A 6 2.39 -10.59 -8.21
N ILE A 7 3.00 -11.39 -9.08
CA ILE A 7 2.30 -12.16 -10.13
C ILE A 7 2.05 -13.64 -9.72
N ILE A 8 2.46 -14.05 -8.51
CA ILE A 8 2.24 -15.43 -8.00
C ILE A 8 1.49 -15.40 -6.66
N SER A 9 0.19 -15.05 -6.72
CA SER A 9 -0.80 -15.37 -5.68
C SER A 9 -2.21 -15.69 -6.22
N ILE A 10 -2.47 -15.56 -7.53
CA ILE A 10 -3.74 -15.99 -8.15
C ILE A 10 -3.48 -17.24 -9.00
N PHE A 11 -3.30 -18.40 -8.34
CA PHE A 11 -3.38 -19.71 -9.01
C PHE A 11 -3.60 -20.90 -8.05
N VAL A 12 -4.64 -20.84 -7.21
CA VAL A 12 -5.20 -22.02 -6.52
C VAL A 12 -6.73 -21.96 -6.57
N LEU A 13 -7.39 -23.10 -6.84
CA LEU A 13 -8.84 -23.31 -7.05
C LEU A 13 -9.40 -22.60 -8.30
N THR A 14 -9.59 -23.29 -9.43
CA THR A 14 -10.60 -24.34 -9.58
C THR A 14 -10.15 -25.55 -10.42
N VAL A 15 -10.16 -26.75 -9.84
CA VAL A 15 -10.26 -28.01 -10.59
C VAL A 15 -11.41 -28.81 -10.02
N SER A 16 -12.49 -28.95 -10.78
CA SER A 16 -13.58 -29.88 -10.48
C SER A 16 -14.22 -30.38 -11.77
N ILE A 17 -13.64 -31.49 -12.24
CA ILE A 17 -14.31 -32.67 -12.81
C ILE A 17 -15.74 -32.42 -13.36
N ILE A 18 -15.86 -32.41 -14.69
CA ILE A 18 -17.04 -32.96 -15.36
C ILE A 18 -16.56 -34.08 -16.28
N SER A 19 -16.91 -35.31 -15.93
CA SER A 19 -16.67 -36.51 -16.72
C SER A 19 -17.99 -36.97 -17.34
N CYS A 20 -18.06 -36.91 -18.68
CA CYS A 20 -18.93 -37.66 -19.59
C CYS A 20 -18.69 -37.09 -21.02
N GLY A 21 -18.50 -37.87 -22.09
CA GLY A 21 -18.42 -39.32 -22.23
C GLY A 21 -18.79 -39.76 -23.65
N GLY A 22 -17.81 -40.01 -24.52
CA GLY A 22 -17.99 -40.47 -25.91
C GLY A 22 -18.38 -39.37 -26.93
N GLY A 23 -18.07 -39.47 -28.22
CA GLY A 23 -17.21 -40.46 -28.90
C GLY A 23 -17.42 -40.51 -30.43
N ASN A 24 -16.30 -40.50 -31.18
CA ASN A 24 -16.11 -40.95 -32.57
C ASN A 24 -16.62 -40.15 -33.80
N LYS A 25 -15.77 -40.27 -34.86
CA LYS A 25 -15.98 -40.11 -36.33
C LYS A 25 -15.88 -38.68 -36.93
N GLU A 26 -14.90 -38.44 -37.82
CA GLU A 26 -14.97 -38.47 -39.33
C GLU A 26 -15.68 -37.21 -39.89
N THR A 27 -15.26 -36.48 -40.94
CA THR A 27 -14.19 -36.58 -41.97
C THR A 27 -14.08 -35.24 -42.75
N GLU A 28 -13.12 -35.11 -43.70
CA GLU A 28 -13.09 -34.15 -44.84
C GLU A 28 -12.90 -32.64 -44.53
N GLN A 29 -11.89 -31.93 -45.05
CA GLN A 29 -11.49 -31.57 -46.44
C GLN A 29 -12.30 -30.45 -47.10
N THR A 30 -11.67 -29.30 -47.31
CA THR A 30 -11.59 -28.43 -48.54
C THR A 30 -10.97 -27.09 -48.11
N GLU A 31 -9.77 -26.67 -48.55
CA GLU A 31 -9.25 -26.30 -49.88
C GLU A 31 -9.32 -24.79 -50.20
N ASN A 32 -8.13 -24.20 -50.44
CA ASN A 32 -7.79 -23.12 -51.41
C ASN A 32 -8.48 -21.74 -51.29
N THR A 33 -7.81 -20.59 -51.43
CA THR A 33 -6.75 -20.17 -52.40
C THR A 33 -5.80 -19.12 -51.79
N GLN A 34 -4.47 -19.20 -51.98
CA GLN A 34 -3.63 -18.45 -52.95
C GLN A 34 -3.86 -16.90 -52.97
N THR A 35 -2.84 -16.03 -52.94
CA THR A 35 -1.61 -16.01 -53.77
C THR A 35 -0.43 -15.21 -53.16
N ASN A 36 0.82 -15.64 -53.46
CA ASN A 36 2.04 -14.87 -53.87
C ASN A 36 2.37 -13.48 -53.23
N GLN A 37 3.60 -13.04 -52.96
CA GLN A 37 5.02 -13.49 -53.08
C GLN A 37 5.87 -12.46 -52.24
N THR A 38 7.19 -12.50 -51.99
CA THR A 38 8.36 -13.18 -52.60
C THR A 38 9.53 -13.32 -51.59
N GLU A 39 10.46 -14.22 -51.90
CA GLU A 39 11.93 -14.28 -51.68
C GLU A 39 12.68 -13.12 -50.96
N THR A 40 13.76 -13.33 -50.19
CA THR A 40 14.88 -14.31 -50.33
C THR A 40 15.49 -14.73 -48.98
N ASN A 41 16.11 -15.91 -48.92
CA ASN A 41 16.84 -16.43 -47.74
C ASN A 41 17.94 -17.43 -48.18
N LYS A 42 19.19 -17.30 -47.70
CA LYS A 42 20.33 -18.26 -47.71
C LYS A 42 21.61 -17.54 -47.18
N VAL A 43 22.27 -17.88 -46.06
CA VAL A 43 22.91 -19.15 -45.58
C VAL A 43 24.38 -19.29 -46.04
N TYR A 44 25.23 -19.86 -45.15
CA TYR A 44 26.65 -20.30 -45.27
C TYR A 44 27.78 -19.25 -45.03
N VAL A 45 28.96 -19.55 -44.44
CA VAL A 45 29.56 -20.77 -43.82
C VAL A 45 30.39 -20.37 -42.57
N ASN A 46 30.61 -21.30 -41.63
CA ASN A 46 31.60 -21.22 -40.54
C ASN A 46 33.02 -21.60 -41.04
N PRO A 47 34.11 -21.10 -40.41
CA PRO A 47 35.31 -21.94 -40.28
C PRO A 47 35.84 -22.04 -38.84
N THR A 48 36.09 -23.28 -38.42
CA THR A 48 36.75 -23.69 -37.17
C THR A 48 38.25 -23.40 -37.14
N THR A 49 38.81 -23.10 -35.96
CA THR A 49 40.07 -23.74 -35.47
C THR A 49 40.24 -23.59 -33.95
N THR A 50 40.37 -24.75 -33.26
CA THR A 50 41.22 -25.04 -32.07
C THR A 50 41.14 -24.13 -30.83
N ASN A 51 40.61 -24.61 -29.69
CA ASN A 51 41.33 -25.29 -28.57
C ASN A 51 42.21 -24.31 -27.73
N GLU A 52 42.26 -24.32 -26.40
CA GLU A 52 42.12 -25.43 -25.43
C GLU A 52 41.37 -25.07 -24.12
N ASN A 53 40.79 -26.11 -23.51
CA ASN A 53 40.50 -26.34 -22.07
C ASN A 53 40.97 -25.25 -21.06
N HIS A 54 40.17 -24.88 -20.07
CA HIS A 54 39.90 -25.76 -18.92
C HIS A 54 38.54 -25.55 -18.24
N ASN A 55 38.00 -26.67 -17.76
CA ASN A 55 36.73 -26.78 -17.04
C ASN A 55 37.00 -27.01 -15.54
N THR A 56 36.42 -26.18 -14.67
CA THR A 56 36.12 -26.53 -13.26
C THR A 56 34.88 -25.76 -12.80
N ASP A 57 33.79 -26.51 -12.68
CA ASP A 57 32.78 -26.41 -11.63
C ASP A 57 32.09 -25.06 -11.40
N ILE A 58 30.95 -24.92 -12.07
CA ILE A 58 29.84 -24.07 -11.66
C ILE A 58 29.32 -24.60 -10.32
N ASP A 59 29.47 -23.83 -9.25
CA ASP A 59 28.70 -24.05 -8.02
C ASP A 59 27.51 -23.08 -8.01
N ILE A 60 26.30 -23.63 -8.06
CA ILE A 60 25.05 -22.86 -8.20
C ILE A 60 24.54 -22.56 -6.80
N ASN A 61 24.93 -21.40 -6.24
CA ASN A 61 24.29 -20.90 -5.03
C ASN A 61 23.56 -19.58 -5.32
N ILE A 62 22.23 -19.70 -5.43
CA ILE A 62 21.30 -18.59 -5.54
C ILE A 62 21.13 -18.03 -4.13
N ASP A 63 21.72 -16.87 -3.84
CA ASP A 63 21.44 -16.15 -2.60
C ASP A 63 20.79 -14.79 -2.87
N THR A 64 19.65 -14.58 -2.22
CA THR A 64 18.72 -13.49 -2.51
C THR A 64 19.07 -12.25 -1.68
N THR A 65 19.89 -11.35 -2.24
CA THR A 65 20.16 -10.06 -1.61
C THR A 65 18.95 -9.12 -1.73
N LYS A 66 18.18 -9.05 -0.63
CA LYS A 66 17.21 -7.99 -0.37
C LYS A 66 17.85 -6.62 -0.58
N TYR A 67 17.27 -5.80 -1.46
CA TYR A 67 17.44 -4.34 -1.35
C TYR A 67 16.68 -3.86 -0.12
N THR A 68 17.34 -3.81 1.03
CA THR A 68 16.85 -3.06 2.20
C THR A 68 17.14 -1.58 1.96
N ASN A 69 16.08 -0.78 1.78
CA ASN A 69 16.18 0.65 2.01
C ASN A 69 16.28 0.86 3.52
N GLU A 70 17.49 0.78 4.06
CA GLU A 70 17.76 1.35 5.37
C GLU A 70 17.81 2.87 5.22
N TYR A 71 16.70 3.52 5.58
CA TYR A 71 16.76 4.88 6.08
C TYR A 71 17.64 4.86 7.33
N ILE A 72 18.91 5.26 7.21
CA ILE A 72 19.79 5.46 8.36
C ILE A 72 19.37 6.76 9.07
N GLN A 73 18.31 6.66 9.88
CA GLN A 73 18.15 7.52 11.04
C GLN A 73 19.14 7.05 12.10
N GLY A 74 20.13 7.89 12.43
CA GLY A 74 20.92 7.71 13.65
C GLY A 74 22.14 6.81 13.54
N THR A 75 23.08 7.15 12.67
CA THR A 75 24.51 7.00 13.00
C THR A 75 25.08 8.40 13.23
N GLU A 76 25.96 8.57 14.21
CA GLU A 76 26.77 9.79 14.29
C GLU A 76 27.49 9.97 12.94
N MET A 77 27.40 11.16 12.35
CA MET A 77 28.21 11.47 11.18
C MET A 77 29.67 11.36 11.61
N ASP A 78 30.41 10.39 11.04
CA ASP A 78 31.87 10.46 11.03
C ASP A 78 32.25 11.87 10.54
N PRO A 79 33.15 12.58 11.26
CA PRO A 79 33.38 13.99 11.03
C PRO A 79 33.85 14.19 9.59
N ILE A 80 33.07 14.98 8.84
CA ILE A 80 33.32 15.28 7.43
C ILE A 80 34.79 15.71 7.29
N PRO A 81 35.59 15.09 6.39
CA PRO A 81 37.03 15.31 6.36
C PRO A 81 37.41 16.79 6.32
N THR A 82 38.44 17.16 7.07
CA THR A 82 38.80 18.54 7.45
C THR A 82 39.33 19.43 6.31
N GLY A 83 39.05 19.09 5.05
CA GLY A 83 39.54 19.77 3.84
C GLY A 83 38.93 21.16 3.60
N TYR A 84 37.75 21.46 4.17
CA TYR A 84 37.06 22.75 4.00
C TYR A 84 37.94 23.97 4.27
N LYS A 85 38.80 23.89 5.28
CA LYS A 85 39.65 25.02 5.69
C LYS A 85 40.71 25.38 4.63
N LYS A 86 41.23 24.40 3.89
CA LYS A 86 42.15 24.64 2.75
C LYS A 86 41.42 25.23 1.56
N ILE A 87 40.19 24.78 1.29
CA ILE A 87 39.37 25.31 0.19
C ILE A 87 39.08 26.80 0.45
N ASP A 88 38.70 27.15 1.67
CA ASP A 88 38.51 28.54 2.09
C ASP A 88 39.83 29.35 2.03
N GLU A 89 40.96 28.80 2.45
CA GLU A 89 42.27 29.46 2.36
C GLU A 89 42.67 29.76 0.90
N ILE A 90 42.51 28.80 -0.01
CA ILE A 90 42.85 28.93 -1.44
C ILE A 90 41.94 29.93 -2.17
N LEU A 91 40.63 29.91 -1.88
CA LEU A 91 39.68 30.89 -2.43
C LEU A 91 40.03 32.32 -1.99
N ASN A 92 40.47 32.49 -0.74
CA ASN A 92 40.92 33.77 -0.19
C ASN A 92 42.28 34.23 -0.77
N GLU A 93 43.28 33.35 -0.90
CA GLU A 93 44.59 33.71 -1.47
C GLU A 93 44.51 34.11 -2.95
N HIS A 94 43.71 33.39 -3.74
CA HIS A 94 43.60 33.63 -5.18
C HIS A 94 42.44 34.56 -5.58
N LYS A 95 41.75 35.19 -4.61
CA LYS A 95 40.61 36.09 -4.85
C LYS A 95 39.60 35.50 -5.84
N TYR A 96 39.18 34.25 -5.59
CA TYR A 96 38.25 33.50 -6.45
C TYR A 96 38.72 33.25 -7.90
N LYS A 97 40.01 33.47 -8.23
CA LYS A 97 40.58 33.23 -9.57
C LYS A 97 41.39 31.94 -9.70
N ALA A 98 41.39 31.06 -8.69
CA ALA A 98 42.05 29.76 -8.77
C ALA A 98 41.43 28.93 -9.90
N PRO A 99 42.13 28.65 -11.01
CA PRO A 99 41.51 28.03 -12.16
C PRO A 99 41.42 26.51 -11.95
N ILE A 100 40.18 26.02 -11.83
CA ILE A 100 39.69 24.66 -12.18
C ILE A 100 40.57 23.47 -11.74
N TYR A 101 41.75 23.35 -12.35
CA TYR A 101 42.77 22.34 -12.11
C TYR A 101 43.10 22.13 -10.64
N GLU A 102 43.34 23.17 -9.83
CA GLU A 102 43.77 22.98 -8.43
C GLU A 102 42.64 22.47 -7.52
N ILE A 103 41.40 22.91 -7.72
CA ILE A 103 40.24 22.44 -6.94
C ILE A 103 39.90 20.99 -7.33
N SER A 104 39.88 20.68 -8.63
CA SER A 104 39.69 19.30 -9.12
C SER A 104 40.83 18.36 -8.70
N LYS A 105 42.06 18.87 -8.63
CA LYS A 105 43.24 18.13 -8.17
C LYS A 105 43.20 17.87 -6.66
N LEU A 106 42.79 18.83 -5.83
CA LEU A 106 42.64 18.61 -4.38
C LEU A 106 41.55 17.59 -4.04
N LEU A 107 40.43 17.62 -4.77
CA LEU A 107 39.37 16.60 -4.65
C LEU A 107 39.84 15.19 -5.08
N ALA A 108 40.86 15.09 -5.94
CA ALA A 108 41.50 13.82 -6.28
C ALA A 108 42.61 13.42 -5.27
N GLU A 109 43.42 14.38 -4.82
CA GLU A 109 44.59 14.16 -3.95
C GLU A 109 44.22 13.79 -2.50
N GLU A 110 43.08 14.24 -1.96
CA GLU A 110 42.60 13.81 -0.63
C GLU A 110 41.79 12.50 -0.66
N GLY A 111 41.72 11.78 -1.80
CA GLY A 111 40.79 10.64 -1.95
C GLY A 111 41.22 9.41 -2.77
N LEU A 112 41.90 9.54 -3.92
CA LEU A 112 42.27 8.37 -4.76
C LEU A 112 43.44 8.65 -5.71
N GLU A 113 44.49 7.83 -5.61
CA GLU A 113 45.74 7.99 -6.35
C GLU A 113 45.63 7.43 -7.78
N GLY A 114 45.50 8.33 -8.77
CA GLY A 114 45.88 8.06 -10.17
C GLY A 114 44.79 8.13 -11.25
N LYS A 115 45.15 8.80 -12.36
CA LYS A 115 44.47 8.89 -13.67
C LYS A 115 43.16 9.71 -13.75
N ILE A 116 43.30 11.01 -13.99
CA ILE A 116 42.29 11.79 -14.75
C ILE A 116 42.57 11.61 -16.25
N THR A 117 42.32 10.39 -16.73
CA THR A 117 42.20 10.00 -18.14
C THR A 117 41.35 8.72 -18.15
N GLU A 118 40.23 8.73 -18.87
CA GLU A 118 39.13 7.75 -18.81
C GLU A 118 38.13 7.95 -17.65
N MET A 119 36.86 7.60 -17.89
CA MET A 119 35.72 7.79 -16.98
C MET A 119 35.97 7.15 -15.61
N THR A 120 36.29 7.96 -14.61
CA THR A 120 36.55 7.48 -13.24
C THR A 120 35.23 7.42 -12.48
N ASN A 121 34.81 6.22 -12.09
CA ASN A 121 33.49 5.99 -11.52
C ASN A 121 33.51 6.05 -9.98
N PHE A 122 32.78 7.01 -9.40
CA PHE A 122 32.65 7.19 -7.94
C PHE A 122 31.22 6.79 -7.49
N GLY A 123 30.93 5.49 -7.51
CA GLY A 123 29.58 4.95 -7.22
C GLY A 123 28.61 5.27 -8.36
N ASP A 124 27.42 5.83 -8.05
CA ASP A 124 26.44 6.26 -9.04
C ASP A 124 26.75 7.65 -9.66
N LYS A 125 27.98 8.15 -9.49
CA LYS A 125 28.41 9.49 -9.92
C LYS A 125 29.65 9.42 -10.80
N TYR A 126 29.45 9.65 -12.09
CA TYR A 126 30.50 9.73 -13.10
C TYR A 126 31.10 11.13 -13.17
N ILE A 127 32.43 11.23 -13.16
CA ILE A 127 33.14 12.45 -13.53
C ILE A 127 33.39 12.40 -15.04
N TYR A 128 32.64 13.20 -15.79
CA TYR A 128 32.78 13.31 -17.25
C TYR A 128 34.04 14.12 -17.61
N GLN A 129 34.61 13.82 -18.78
CA GLN A 129 35.74 14.58 -19.30
C GLN A 129 35.31 16.04 -19.53
N ASP A 130 36.23 17.01 -19.41
CA ASP A 130 35.96 18.46 -19.55
C ASP A 130 34.88 19.06 -18.60
N SER A 131 34.48 18.35 -17.53
CA SER A 131 33.57 18.87 -16.50
C SER A 131 34.07 20.18 -15.87
N THR A 132 33.23 21.22 -15.83
CA THR A 132 33.57 22.50 -15.18
C THR A 132 33.42 22.44 -13.66
N PRO A 133 34.08 23.33 -12.88
CA PRO A 133 33.90 23.36 -11.43
C PRO A 133 32.46 23.65 -11.01
N LEU A 134 31.75 24.48 -11.79
CA LEU A 134 30.34 24.76 -11.54
C LEU A 134 29.49 23.51 -11.76
N PHE A 135 29.73 22.77 -12.86
CA PHE A 135 29.05 21.51 -13.12
C PHE A 135 29.27 20.52 -11.97
N LEU A 136 30.52 20.31 -11.54
CA LEU A 136 30.85 19.42 -10.43
C LEU A 136 30.23 19.91 -9.11
N ALA A 137 30.27 21.21 -8.83
CA ALA A 137 29.66 21.78 -7.64
C ALA A 137 28.15 21.50 -7.58
N VAL A 138 27.43 21.60 -8.70
CA VAL A 138 26.01 21.25 -8.78
C VAL A 138 25.78 19.74 -8.73
N GLN A 139 26.59 18.93 -9.43
CA GLN A 139 26.51 17.47 -9.45
C GLN A 139 26.63 16.84 -8.05
N PHE A 140 27.58 17.33 -7.26
CA PHE A 140 27.85 16.85 -5.91
C PHE A 140 27.07 17.58 -4.80
N GLY A 141 26.33 18.66 -5.13
CA GLY A 141 25.47 19.38 -4.18
C GLY A 141 26.20 20.44 -3.33
N TYR A 142 27.37 20.91 -3.77
CA TYR A 142 28.14 21.99 -3.14
C TYR A 142 27.52 23.36 -3.46
N ASN A 143 26.34 23.60 -2.88
CA ASN A 143 25.44 24.69 -3.27
C ASN A 143 26.05 26.09 -3.12
N ASP A 144 26.79 26.36 -2.05
CA ASP A 144 27.37 27.69 -1.81
C ASP A 144 28.56 27.98 -2.74
N LEU A 145 29.38 26.96 -3.03
CA LEU A 145 30.42 27.04 -4.06
C LEU A 145 29.81 27.29 -5.45
N ALA A 146 28.74 26.57 -5.80
CA ALA A 146 28.03 26.77 -7.06
C ALA A 146 27.43 28.20 -7.17
N LYS A 147 26.84 28.74 -6.09
CA LYS A 147 26.34 30.13 -6.05
C LYS A 147 27.46 31.15 -6.29
N GLU A 148 28.60 30.99 -5.61
CA GLU A 148 29.73 31.92 -5.76
C GLU A 148 30.35 31.84 -7.16
N LEU A 149 30.50 30.63 -7.73
CA LEU A 149 30.93 30.44 -9.12
C LEU A 149 29.98 31.11 -10.12
N ILE A 150 28.65 30.99 -9.95
CA ILE A 150 27.64 31.65 -10.79
C ILE A 150 27.69 33.19 -10.66
N LYS A 151 28.06 33.69 -9.47
CA LYS A 151 28.23 35.12 -9.17
C LYS A 151 29.50 35.69 -9.81
N GLU A 152 30.59 34.93 -9.82
CA GLU A 152 31.84 35.27 -10.54
C GLU A 152 31.74 35.06 -12.06
N GLY A 153 30.58 34.63 -12.58
CA GLY A 153 30.29 34.57 -14.02
C GLY A 153 30.64 33.25 -14.69
N ALA A 154 30.73 32.15 -13.94
CA ALA A 154 30.84 30.81 -14.52
C ALA A 154 29.64 30.50 -15.44
N ASP A 155 29.91 29.86 -16.57
CA ASP A 155 28.90 29.51 -17.57
C ASP A 155 28.03 28.33 -17.10
N VAL A 156 26.74 28.61 -16.89
CA VAL A 156 25.71 27.62 -16.50
C VAL A 156 25.34 26.65 -17.61
N ASN A 157 25.76 26.92 -18.86
CA ASN A 157 25.52 26.06 -20.02
C ASN A 157 26.75 25.24 -20.45
N ALA A 158 27.85 25.31 -19.68
CA ALA A 158 29.09 24.62 -20.02
C ALA A 158 28.90 23.09 -20.06
N ARG A 159 29.52 22.46 -21.07
CA ARG A 159 29.35 21.04 -21.39
C ARG A 159 30.54 20.21 -20.90
N ALA A 160 30.29 19.01 -20.39
CA ALA A 160 31.30 17.99 -20.22
C ALA A 160 31.27 17.02 -21.42
N SER A 161 32.42 16.55 -21.88
CA SER A 161 32.54 15.58 -22.98
C SER A 161 32.33 14.15 -22.47
N GLY A 162 31.76 13.30 -23.35
CA GLY A 162 31.30 11.95 -22.98
C GLY A 162 29.90 11.89 -22.36
N MET A 163 29.18 13.03 -22.25
CA MET A 163 27.74 13.04 -21.91
C MET A 163 26.84 12.69 -23.11
N GLU A 164 27.36 12.76 -24.34
CA GLU A 164 26.63 12.43 -25.57
C GLU A 164 26.69 10.92 -25.83
N THR A 165 25.95 10.13 -25.05
CA THR A 165 25.58 8.76 -25.46
C THR A 165 24.30 8.80 -26.29
N GLU A 166 24.11 7.84 -27.19
CA GLU A 166 22.94 7.76 -28.09
C GLU A 166 21.60 7.60 -27.35
N THR A 167 21.64 7.38 -26.02
CA THR A 167 20.47 7.17 -25.15
C THR A 167 20.33 8.15 -23.98
N GLU A 168 21.36 8.93 -23.60
CA GLU A 168 21.32 9.79 -22.40
C GLU A 168 21.81 11.24 -22.61
N GLY A 169 21.64 11.82 -23.81
CA GLY A 169 22.10 13.17 -24.18
C GLY A 169 21.56 14.37 -23.35
N GLY A 170 20.74 14.13 -22.33
CA GLY A 170 20.05 15.17 -21.54
C GLY A 170 20.79 15.67 -20.30
N LEU A 171 21.66 14.88 -19.66
CA LEU A 171 22.19 15.18 -18.32
C LEU A 171 22.91 16.55 -18.26
N ASP A 172 22.55 17.39 -17.29
CA ASP A 172 23.09 18.74 -17.11
C ASP A 172 22.96 19.25 -15.66
N MET A 173 23.36 20.50 -15.42
CA MET A 173 23.30 21.10 -14.07
C MET A 173 21.87 21.16 -13.52
N LEU A 174 20.84 21.38 -14.35
CA LEU A 174 19.45 21.42 -13.89
C LEU A 174 19.00 20.02 -13.44
N TYR A 175 19.32 18.98 -14.21
CA TYR A 175 19.08 17.59 -13.80
C TYR A 175 19.69 17.29 -12.43
N TYR A 176 20.95 17.70 -12.20
CA TYR A 176 21.58 17.45 -10.90
C TYR A 176 21.01 18.32 -9.78
N ALA A 177 20.60 19.56 -10.04
CA ALA A 177 19.92 20.40 -9.05
C ALA A 177 18.55 19.81 -8.63
N VAL A 178 17.80 19.27 -9.59
CA VAL A 178 16.52 18.59 -9.38
C VAL A 178 16.70 17.24 -8.66
N ARG A 179 17.65 16.41 -9.11
CA ARG A 179 18.02 15.13 -8.46
C ARG A 179 18.53 15.30 -7.03
N ASN A 180 19.31 16.34 -6.77
CA ASN A 180 19.79 16.69 -5.42
C ASN A 180 18.71 17.43 -4.58
N ASN A 181 17.46 17.45 -5.03
CA ASN A 181 16.29 18.02 -4.36
C ASN A 181 16.47 19.49 -3.92
N ASN A 182 17.18 20.30 -4.74
CA ASN A 182 17.50 21.69 -4.41
C ASN A 182 16.64 22.69 -5.20
N PRO A 183 15.58 23.27 -4.61
CA PRO A 183 14.73 24.26 -5.27
C PRO A 183 15.45 25.60 -5.54
N GLU A 184 16.40 26.00 -4.69
CA GLU A 184 17.13 27.26 -4.86
C GLU A 184 18.08 27.19 -6.07
N MET A 185 18.88 26.14 -6.18
CA MET A 185 19.78 25.94 -7.33
C MET A 185 18.99 25.68 -8.62
N THR A 186 17.92 24.87 -8.55
CA THR A 186 16.99 24.68 -9.66
C THR A 186 16.47 26.01 -10.19
N LYS A 187 16.01 26.90 -9.28
CA LYS A 187 15.57 28.25 -9.65
C LYS A 187 16.68 29.09 -10.26
N ILE A 188 17.87 29.14 -9.65
CA ILE A 188 19.01 29.92 -10.16
C ILE A 188 19.37 29.51 -11.59
N LEU A 189 19.40 28.20 -11.88
CA LEU A 189 19.74 27.66 -13.20
C LEU A 189 18.63 27.96 -14.24
N ILE A 190 17.35 27.88 -13.84
CA ILE A 190 16.22 28.27 -14.70
C ILE A 190 16.25 29.79 -14.99
N ASP A 191 16.42 30.62 -13.97
CA ASP A 191 16.43 32.10 -14.09
C ASP A 191 17.62 32.60 -14.94
N LYS A 192 18.75 31.88 -14.94
CA LYS A 192 19.93 32.18 -15.78
C LYS A 192 19.74 31.81 -17.26
N GLY A 193 18.72 31.01 -17.59
CA GLY A 193 18.37 30.64 -18.96
C GLY A 193 19.29 29.57 -19.54
N LEU A 194 18.90 28.31 -19.38
CA LEU A 194 19.55 27.21 -20.10
C LEU A 194 19.33 27.34 -21.62
N ASP A 195 20.28 26.85 -22.42
CA ASP A 195 20.26 27.01 -23.88
C ASP A 195 19.01 26.41 -24.53
N LYS A 196 18.19 27.28 -25.13
CA LYS A 196 16.94 26.93 -25.81
C LYS A 196 17.14 26.16 -27.12
N ASN A 197 18.37 26.16 -27.66
CA ASN A 197 18.72 25.44 -28.89
C ASN A 197 19.32 24.06 -28.60
N ARG A 198 19.53 23.71 -27.32
CA ARG A 198 20.04 22.41 -26.94
C ARG A 198 18.97 21.36 -27.17
N ASP A 199 19.31 20.35 -27.96
CA ASP A 199 18.57 19.10 -27.97
C ASP A 199 18.89 18.34 -26.68
N TYR A 200 17.90 18.26 -25.81
CA TYR A 200 17.97 17.55 -24.54
C TYR A 200 17.53 16.08 -24.66
N GLY A 201 17.08 15.65 -25.84
CA GLY A 201 16.30 14.43 -26.02
C GLY A 201 14.82 14.67 -25.68
N TYR A 202 13.95 13.82 -26.23
CA TYR A 202 12.49 13.96 -26.14
C TYR A 202 11.97 13.90 -24.69
N GLU A 203 12.53 12.99 -23.89
CA GLU A 203 12.07 12.59 -22.56
C GLU A 203 12.68 13.39 -21.40
N TYR A 204 13.69 14.22 -21.64
CA TYR A 204 14.43 14.91 -20.57
C TYR A 204 13.55 15.80 -19.69
N SER A 205 12.60 16.54 -20.29
CA SER A 205 11.63 17.34 -19.54
C SER A 205 10.79 16.50 -18.58
N THR A 206 10.42 15.31 -19.03
CA THR A 206 9.61 14.32 -18.30
C THR A 206 10.41 13.72 -17.13
N TYR A 207 11.68 13.36 -17.35
CA TYR A 207 12.55 12.89 -16.26
C TYR A 207 12.72 13.93 -15.14
N LEU A 208 12.82 15.23 -15.47
CA LEU A 208 12.90 16.27 -14.44
C LEU A 208 11.62 16.33 -13.58
N THR A 209 10.44 16.25 -14.21
CA THR A 209 9.17 16.28 -13.47
C THR A 209 8.97 15.00 -12.65
N ASP A 210 9.31 13.83 -13.19
CA ASP A 210 9.21 12.54 -12.49
C ASP A 210 10.13 12.52 -11.25
N ILE A 211 11.36 13.03 -11.35
CA ILE A 211 12.28 13.18 -10.21
C ILE A 211 11.75 14.19 -9.18
N ALA A 212 11.15 15.31 -9.61
CA ALA A 212 10.59 16.31 -8.70
C ALA A 212 9.40 15.75 -7.88
N ILE A 213 8.58 14.91 -8.52
CA ILE A 213 7.45 14.20 -7.90
C ILE A 213 7.94 13.13 -6.93
N GLY A 214 8.86 12.25 -7.34
CA GLY A 214 9.44 11.21 -6.45
C GLY A 214 10.28 11.78 -5.29
N ASN A 215 10.86 12.98 -5.44
CA ASN A 215 11.47 13.74 -4.35
C ASN A 215 10.44 14.45 -3.44
N ASN A 216 9.15 14.31 -3.75
CA ASN A 216 8.00 14.93 -3.09
C ASN A 216 8.11 16.47 -2.96
N ASN A 217 8.77 17.13 -3.93
CA ASN A 217 9.08 18.56 -3.87
C ASN A 217 8.23 19.41 -4.82
N LEU A 218 7.16 19.98 -4.26
CA LEU A 218 6.21 20.85 -4.96
C LEU A 218 6.84 22.14 -5.51
N ASP A 219 7.88 22.69 -4.87
CA ASP A 219 8.52 23.93 -5.33
C ASP A 219 9.39 23.70 -6.56
N ILE A 220 10.09 22.57 -6.63
CA ILE A 220 10.80 22.14 -7.84
C ILE A 220 9.79 21.86 -8.96
N LEU A 221 8.72 21.12 -8.68
CA LEU A 221 7.66 20.84 -9.66
C LEU A 221 7.08 22.13 -10.26
N LYS A 222 6.75 23.13 -9.42
CA LYS A 222 6.28 24.46 -9.87
C LYS A 222 7.27 25.18 -10.79
N LEU A 223 8.57 25.07 -10.51
CA LEU A 223 9.62 25.71 -11.34
C LEU A 223 9.71 25.06 -12.73
N LEU A 224 9.64 23.73 -12.80
CA LEU A 224 9.70 22.95 -14.04
C LEU A 224 8.44 23.09 -14.90
N VAL A 225 7.25 22.99 -14.28
CA VAL A 225 5.96 23.26 -14.94
C VAL A 225 5.95 24.67 -15.55
N LYS A 226 6.38 25.69 -14.79
CA LYS A 226 6.44 27.09 -15.27
C LYS A 226 7.42 27.28 -16.44
N ARG A 227 8.47 26.46 -16.53
CA ARG A 227 9.42 26.43 -17.65
C ARG A 227 8.84 25.75 -18.90
N GLY A 228 7.77 24.95 -18.74
CA GLY A 228 7.11 24.23 -19.82
C GLY A 228 7.53 22.75 -19.93
N ASP A 229 8.14 22.18 -18.89
CA ASP A 229 8.64 20.80 -18.91
C ASP A 229 7.51 19.75 -18.75
N SER A 230 6.31 20.15 -18.32
CA SER A 230 5.12 19.29 -18.18
C SER A 230 4.37 19.07 -19.50
N LYS A 231 4.93 18.24 -20.39
CA LYS A 231 4.29 17.86 -21.67
C LYS A 231 3.20 16.79 -21.52
N GLU A 232 3.33 15.94 -20.52
CA GLU A 232 2.41 14.85 -20.19
C GLU A 232 1.66 15.19 -18.89
N THR A 233 0.60 14.42 -18.59
CA THR A 233 -0.05 14.49 -17.27
C THR A 233 0.92 14.04 -16.18
N LEU A 234 0.87 14.70 -15.04
CA LEU A 234 1.70 14.43 -13.86
C LEU A 234 0.84 14.00 -12.65
N ILE A 235 -0.49 14.01 -12.80
CA ILE A 235 -1.43 13.70 -11.71
C ILE A 235 -1.30 12.24 -11.24
N PRO A 236 -1.24 11.20 -12.10
CA PRO A 236 -1.10 9.81 -11.64
C PRO A 236 0.14 9.59 -10.77
N ASP A 237 1.25 10.26 -11.10
CA ASP A 237 2.51 10.14 -10.37
C ASP A 237 2.46 10.90 -9.03
N ALA A 238 1.87 12.11 -9.01
CA ALA A 238 1.61 12.83 -7.77
C ALA A 238 0.64 12.10 -6.82
N VAL A 239 -0.30 11.32 -7.37
CA VAL A 239 -1.19 10.45 -6.59
C VAL A 239 -0.47 9.21 -6.06
N ARG A 240 0.45 8.61 -6.83
CA ARG A 240 1.27 7.49 -6.35
C ARG A 240 2.16 7.89 -5.16
N GLU A 241 2.68 9.11 -5.16
CA GLU A 241 3.41 9.70 -4.01
C GLU A 241 2.48 10.25 -2.92
N ASN A 242 1.16 10.09 -3.06
CA ASN A 242 0.11 10.52 -2.15
C ASN A 242 0.16 12.02 -1.76
N ASN A 243 0.60 12.90 -2.67
CA ASN A 243 0.71 14.33 -2.41
C ASN A 243 -0.48 15.13 -2.95
N ILE A 244 -1.49 15.32 -2.09
CA ILE A 244 -2.69 16.12 -2.39
C ILE A 244 -2.35 17.56 -2.84
N GLU A 245 -1.30 18.18 -2.28
CA GLU A 245 -0.91 19.56 -2.64
C GLU A 245 -0.25 19.65 -4.03
N MET A 246 0.43 18.59 -4.49
CA MET A 246 0.85 18.45 -5.89
C MET A 246 -0.35 18.30 -6.81
N VAL A 247 -1.31 17.43 -6.48
CA VAL A 247 -2.51 17.23 -7.32
C VAL A 247 -3.32 18.53 -7.42
N LYS A 248 -3.57 19.23 -6.30
CA LYS A 248 -4.21 20.57 -6.31
C LYS A 248 -3.48 21.56 -7.21
N TYR A 249 -2.14 21.57 -7.19
CA TYR A 249 -1.37 22.45 -8.07
C TYR A 249 -1.52 22.06 -9.55
N LEU A 250 -1.48 20.78 -9.88
CA LEU A 250 -1.65 20.27 -11.25
C LEU A 250 -3.06 20.50 -11.80
N LEU A 251 -4.10 20.37 -10.97
CA LEU A 251 -5.46 20.78 -11.31
C LEU A 251 -5.55 22.31 -11.50
N SER A 252 -4.88 23.12 -10.67
CA SER A 252 -4.92 24.59 -10.78
C SER A 252 -4.29 25.16 -12.06
N ILE A 253 -3.43 24.39 -12.73
CA ILE A 253 -2.87 24.72 -14.06
C ILE A 253 -3.66 24.09 -15.22
N GLY A 254 -4.75 23.38 -14.93
CA GLY A 254 -5.65 22.79 -15.92
C GLY A 254 -5.23 21.41 -16.44
N GLN A 255 -4.46 20.62 -15.69
CA GLN A 255 -4.34 19.18 -16.00
C GLN A 255 -5.68 18.49 -15.71
N ASP A 256 -6.00 17.50 -16.53
CA ASP A 256 -7.22 16.70 -16.44
C ASP A 256 -7.11 15.67 -15.30
N ILE A 257 -8.11 15.64 -14.43
CA ILE A 257 -8.16 14.81 -13.22
C ILE A 257 -8.20 13.30 -13.52
N ASP A 258 -8.69 12.93 -14.71
CA ASP A 258 -8.80 11.55 -15.17
C ASP A 258 -7.67 11.14 -16.11
N ALA A 259 -6.69 12.01 -16.32
CA ALA A 259 -5.65 11.81 -17.31
C ALA A 259 -4.76 10.60 -16.99
N GLN A 260 -4.84 9.59 -17.84
CA GLN A 260 -3.96 8.43 -17.87
C GLN A 260 -2.67 8.73 -18.63
N ARG A 261 -1.57 8.07 -18.26
CA ARG A 261 -0.24 8.20 -18.89
C ARG A 261 0.21 6.83 -19.41
N PHE A 262 0.98 6.77 -20.50
CA PHE A 262 1.59 5.51 -20.95
C PHE A 262 3.02 5.41 -20.41
N PHE A 263 3.33 4.36 -19.66
CA PHE A 263 4.63 4.17 -19.00
C PHE A 263 5.08 2.70 -19.10
N ASP A 264 6.35 2.49 -19.48
CA ASP A 264 7.00 1.16 -19.60
C ASP A 264 6.18 0.09 -20.35
N GLY A 265 5.45 0.51 -21.40
CA GLY A 265 4.64 -0.39 -22.24
C GLY A 265 3.19 -0.61 -21.77
N PHE A 266 2.78 0.00 -20.66
CA PHE A 266 1.44 -0.12 -20.09
C PHE A 266 0.76 1.24 -19.92
N TRP A 267 -0.57 1.26 -19.89
CA TRP A 267 -1.30 2.44 -19.42
C TRP A 267 -1.24 2.48 -17.90
N VAL A 268 -0.79 3.61 -17.35
CA VAL A 268 -0.94 3.97 -15.95
C VAL A 268 -2.42 4.22 -15.70
N ASP A 269 -2.94 3.54 -14.69
CA ASP A 269 -4.32 3.59 -14.23
C ASP A 269 -4.81 5.01 -13.92
N SER A 270 -6.14 5.23 -13.90
CA SER A 270 -6.64 6.55 -13.53
C SER A 270 -6.18 6.94 -12.13
N PRO A 271 -5.99 8.25 -11.85
CA PRO A 271 -5.60 8.72 -10.52
C PRO A 271 -6.45 8.15 -9.39
N LEU A 272 -7.76 8.02 -9.59
CA LEU A 272 -8.65 7.41 -8.59
C LEU A 272 -8.37 5.91 -8.38
N LYS A 273 -8.04 5.15 -9.44
CA LYS A 273 -7.68 3.73 -9.31
C LYS A 273 -6.36 3.58 -8.55
N VAL A 274 -5.35 4.40 -8.85
CA VAL A 274 -4.08 4.41 -8.08
C VAL A 274 -4.33 4.70 -6.60
N ALA A 275 -5.21 5.65 -6.27
CA ALA A 275 -5.59 5.93 -4.88
C ALA A 275 -6.34 4.76 -4.22
N ALA A 276 -7.22 4.08 -4.95
CA ALA A 276 -7.97 2.92 -4.48
C ALA A 276 -7.05 1.71 -4.19
N GLU A 277 -6.18 1.36 -5.13
CA GLU A 277 -5.19 0.27 -5.02
C GLU A 277 -4.27 0.42 -3.80
N ASN A 278 -3.83 1.65 -3.52
CA ASN A 278 -2.87 1.93 -2.46
C ASN A 278 -3.54 2.27 -1.11
N GLY A 279 -4.89 2.27 -1.03
CA GLY A 279 -5.61 2.55 0.20
C GLY A 279 -5.59 4.02 0.63
N TYR A 280 -5.38 4.97 -0.29
CA TYR A 280 -5.22 6.39 0.00
C TYR A 280 -6.58 7.10 0.15
N ILE A 281 -7.26 6.87 1.29
CA ILE A 281 -8.64 7.33 1.57
C ILE A 281 -8.84 8.84 1.30
N GLU A 282 -8.03 9.71 1.90
CA GLU A 282 -8.16 11.18 1.74
C GLU A 282 -7.88 11.64 0.30
N MET A 283 -6.99 10.95 -0.42
CA MET A 283 -6.71 11.24 -1.83
C MET A 283 -7.88 10.81 -2.72
N ALA A 284 -8.40 9.59 -2.53
CA ALA A 284 -9.55 9.08 -3.27
C ALA A 284 -10.78 9.99 -3.07
N LYS A 285 -11.02 10.42 -1.83
CA LYS A 285 -12.07 11.39 -1.49
C LYS A 285 -11.84 12.74 -2.17
N PHE A 286 -10.63 13.30 -2.09
CA PHE A 286 -10.29 14.56 -2.76
C PHE A 286 -10.48 14.49 -4.28
N LEU A 287 -10.07 13.39 -4.92
CA LEU A 287 -10.26 13.19 -6.36
C LEU A 287 -11.75 13.12 -6.75
N ILE A 288 -12.58 12.46 -5.95
CA ILE A 288 -14.04 12.40 -6.16
C ILE A 288 -14.68 13.78 -5.93
N ASP A 289 -14.29 14.49 -4.87
CA ASP A 289 -14.79 15.85 -4.56
C ASP A 289 -14.45 16.87 -5.67
N GLU A 290 -13.31 16.72 -6.35
CA GLU A 290 -12.90 17.51 -7.51
C GLU A 290 -13.46 16.97 -8.86
N GLY A 291 -14.24 15.88 -8.84
CA GLY A 291 -15.04 15.42 -9.98
C GLY A 291 -14.41 14.34 -10.87
N ALA A 292 -13.51 13.50 -10.34
CA ALA A 292 -12.96 12.36 -11.08
C ALA A 292 -14.04 11.43 -11.65
N ASN A 293 -13.83 10.95 -12.88
CA ASN A 293 -14.77 10.13 -13.61
C ASN A 293 -14.84 8.68 -13.08
N LEU A 294 -15.81 8.46 -12.20
CA LEU A 294 -16.23 7.15 -11.72
C LEU A 294 -16.78 6.21 -12.82
N ASN A 295 -17.19 6.76 -13.97
CA ASN A 295 -17.71 6.01 -15.12
C ASN A 295 -16.57 5.72 -16.12
N SER A 296 -15.54 5.00 -15.66
CA SER A 296 -14.40 4.58 -16.47
C SER A 296 -14.35 3.05 -16.60
N ALA A 297 -13.45 2.56 -17.45
CA ALA A 297 -13.19 1.12 -17.62
C ALA A 297 -12.24 0.55 -16.52
N ASP A 298 -12.00 1.28 -15.43
CA ASP A 298 -11.18 0.81 -14.32
C ASP A 298 -12.02 0.01 -13.31
N ASP A 299 -11.49 -1.13 -12.88
CA ASP A 299 -12.11 -2.01 -11.88
C ASP A 299 -11.93 -1.51 -10.44
N TYR A 300 -12.35 -0.28 -10.14
CA TYR A 300 -12.16 0.38 -8.83
C TYR A 300 -12.51 -0.51 -7.64
N MET A 301 -13.58 -1.29 -7.72
CA MET A 301 -14.06 -2.18 -6.66
C MET A 301 -13.15 -3.41 -6.45
N LEU A 302 -12.57 -3.98 -7.51
CA LEU A 302 -11.61 -5.09 -7.41
C LEU A 302 -10.31 -4.69 -6.71
N TYR A 303 -10.00 -3.39 -6.67
CA TYR A 303 -8.85 -2.86 -5.96
C TYR A 303 -9.21 -2.30 -4.57
N ALA A 304 -10.43 -1.77 -4.41
CA ALA A 304 -10.92 -1.25 -3.15
C ALA A 304 -11.35 -2.33 -2.13
N TYR A 305 -11.70 -3.56 -2.53
CA TYR A 305 -12.36 -4.55 -1.66
C TYR A 305 -11.64 -4.96 -0.35
N ASN A 306 -10.35 -4.65 -0.20
CA ASN A 306 -9.60 -4.84 1.06
C ASN A 306 -9.53 -3.57 1.93
N ASN A 307 -10.16 -2.48 1.51
CA ASN A 307 -10.27 -1.19 2.19
C ASN A 307 -11.75 -0.79 2.33
N TYR A 308 -12.29 -0.87 3.54
CA TYR A 308 -13.69 -0.55 3.84
C TYR A 308 -14.06 0.88 3.44
N ASP A 309 -13.22 1.87 3.79
CA ASP A 309 -13.52 3.28 3.60
C ASP A 309 -13.58 3.66 2.12
N ILE A 310 -12.65 3.16 1.30
CA ILE A 310 -12.66 3.38 -0.15
C ILE A 310 -13.81 2.62 -0.80
N THR A 311 -14.07 1.38 -0.38
CA THR A 311 -15.23 0.63 -0.89
C THR A 311 -16.53 1.39 -0.60
N LYS A 312 -16.70 1.89 0.63
CA LYS A 312 -17.89 2.66 1.04
C LYS A 312 -18.00 3.96 0.25
N LEU A 313 -16.89 4.67 0.07
CA LEU A 313 -16.82 5.90 -0.72
C LEU A 313 -17.23 5.69 -2.19
N LEU A 314 -16.80 4.59 -2.83
CA LEU A 314 -17.23 4.23 -4.18
C LEU A 314 -18.74 3.90 -4.22
N VAL A 315 -19.24 3.11 -3.27
CA VAL A 315 -20.66 2.74 -3.20
C VAL A 315 -21.57 3.94 -2.94
N ASP A 316 -21.15 4.87 -2.07
CA ASP A 316 -21.88 6.09 -1.75
C ASP A 316 -21.91 7.10 -2.93
N ASN A 317 -21.03 6.94 -3.91
CA ASN A 317 -21.04 7.66 -5.19
C ASN A 317 -21.66 6.84 -6.34
N ASP A 318 -22.43 5.80 -6.02
CA ASP A 318 -23.36 5.11 -6.93
C ASP A 318 -22.71 4.48 -8.18
N VAL A 319 -21.45 4.04 -8.06
CA VAL A 319 -20.64 3.50 -9.18
C VAL A 319 -21.31 2.38 -9.99
N PHE A 320 -22.26 1.64 -9.41
CA PHE A 320 -22.96 0.51 -10.06
C PHE A 320 -24.10 0.93 -10.99
N ASN A 321 -24.48 2.21 -10.97
CA ASN A 321 -25.35 2.80 -12.00
C ASN A 321 -24.54 3.41 -13.16
N LEU A 322 -23.21 3.26 -13.13
CA LEU A 322 -22.28 3.64 -14.19
C LEU A 322 -21.86 2.40 -15.00
N ASN A 323 -21.19 2.61 -16.13
CA ASN A 323 -20.70 1.55 -17.02
C ASN A 323 -19.30 1.08 -16.57
N THR A 324 -19.20 0.60 -15.33
CA THR A 324 -17.97 0.00 -14.77
C THR A 324 -17.80 -1.46 -15.23
N ASN A 325 -16.56 -1.94 -15.25
CA ASN A 325 -16.27 -3.35 -15.53
C ASN A 325 -16.79 -4.30 -14.43
N THR A 326 -16.66 -3.91 -13.16
CA THR A 326 -17.18 -4.69 -12.04
C THR A 326 -18.70 -4.54 -11.94
N THR A 327 -19.42 -5.66 -12.01
CA THR A 327 -20.88 -5.71 -11.84
C THR A 327 -21.31 -5.54 -10.38
N ARG A 328 -22.60 -5.26 -10.16
CA ARG A 328 -23.19 -5.17 -8.80
C ARG A 328 -23.08 -6.51 -8.06
N GLU A 329 -23.24 -7.62 -8.78
CA GLU A 329 -23.11 -8.99 -8.28
C GLU A 329 -21.68 -9.33 -7.85
N GLU A 330 -20.68 -9.00 -8.67
CA GLU A 330 -19.25 -9.17 -8.33
C GLU A 330 -18.84 -8.27 -7.16
N ALA A 331 -19.33 -7.03 -7.12
CA ALA A 331 -19.14 -6.15 -5.98
C ALA A 331 -19.72 -6.74 -4.69
N ILE A 332 -20.90 -7.38 -4.74
CA ILE A 332 -21.50 -8.08 -3.60
C ILE A 332 -20.61 -9.24 -3.14
N GLU A 333 -19.97 -9.97 -4.05
CA GLU A 333 -19.02 -11.05 -3.70
C GLU A 333 -17.73 -10.49 -3.07
N LEU A 334 -17.13 -9.47 -3.68
CA LEU A 334 -15.94 -8.78 -3.18
C LEU A 334 -16.15 -8.22 -1.76
N VAL A 335 -17.31 -7.60 -1.47
CA VAL A 335 -17.59 -7.11 -0.11
C VAL A 335 -18.00 -8.22 0.87
N LYS A 336 -18.44 -9.38 0.41
CA LYS A 336 -18.59 -10.56 1.30
C LYS A 336 -17.24 -11.11 1.72
N ASP A 337 -16.27 -11.15 0.81
CA ASP A 337 -14.89 -11.57 1.10
C ASP A 337 -14.16 -10.55 2.00
N GLY A 338 -14.28 -9.25 1.70
CA GLY A 338 -13.86 -8.15 2.57
C GLY A 338 -14.64 -8.06 3.90
N LYS A 339 -15.83 -8.68 3.95
CA LYS A 339 -16.80 -8.70 5.07
C LYS A 339 -17.40 -7.33 5.39
N TYR A 340 -17.68 -6.51 4.39
CA TYR A 340 -18.28 -5.19 4.56
C TYR A 340 -19.80 -5.26 4.45
N TYR A 341 -20.44 -5.81 5.48
CA TYR A 341 -21.87 -6.13 5.49
C TYR A 341 -22.82 -4.93 5.29
N GLU A 342 -22.46 -3.72 5.77
CA GLU A 342 -23.23 -2.51 5.44
C GLU A 342 -23.19 -2.22 3.93
N ILE A 343 -22.02 -2.42 3.31
CA ILE A 343 -21.85 -2.24 1.87
C ILE A 343 -22.57 -3.36 1.11
N GLU A 344 -22.49 -4.61 1.57
CA GLU A 344 -23.30 -5.73 1.04
C GLU A 344 -24.78 -5.35 0.99
N LYS A 345 -25.29 -4.66 2.02
CA LYS A 345 -26.68 -4.20 2.08
C LYS A 345 -26.98 -3.01 1.16
N LEU A 346 -26.10 -2.02 1.07
CA LEU A 346 -26.21 -0.91 0.11
C LEU A 346 -26.19 -1.39 -1.35
N LEU A 347 -25.41 -2.44 -1.64
CA LEU A 347 -25.39 -3.07 -2.96
C LEU A 347 -26.65 -3.90 -3.24
N LEU A 348 -27.27 -4.49 -2.21
CA LEU A 348 -28.50 -5.26 -2.33
C LEU A 348 -29.78 -4.41 -2.40
N SER A 349 -29.75 -3.13 -2.00
CA SER A 349 -30.87 -2.20 -2.22
C SER A 349 -30.85 -1.60 -3.62
N GLU A 350 -32.02 -1.38 -4.22
CA GLU A 350 -32.16 -0.73 -5.54
C GLU A 350 -31.91 0.79 -5.48
N ASP A 351 -32.03 1.40 -4.29
CA ASP A 351 -31.70 2.80 -4.01
C ASP A 351 -30.44 2.87 -3.12
N SER A 352 -29.39 3.56 -3.58
CA SER A 352 -28.14 3.78 -2.84
C SER A 352 -28.25 4.89 -1.78
N ASN A 353 -29.28 5.74 -1.87
CA ASN A 353 -29.58 6.78 -0.90
C ASN A 353 -30.56 6.34 0.20
N ASN A 354 -31.20 5.19 0.02
CA ASN A 354 -32.19 4.63 0.93
C ASN A 354 -32.14 3.10 0.90
N ILE A 355 -31.50 2.49 1.91
CA ILE A 355 -31.65 1.04 2.14
C ILE A 355 -33.13 0.81 2.46
N ASP A 356 -33.82 0.06 1.61
CA ASP A 356 -35.27 -0.03 1.61
C ASP A 356 -35.82 -0.42 2.99
N GLY A 357 -36.54 0.50 3.64
CA GLY A 357 -37.07 0.35 5.01
C GLY A 357 -36.29 1.05 6.13
N TYR A 358 -35.13 1.67 5.85
CA TYR A 358 -34.46 2.57 6.79
C TYR A 358 -35.24 3.88 6.97
N ASP A 359 -35.16 4.50 8.15
CA ASP A 359 -35.67 5.85 8.38
C ASP A 359 -34.52 6.86 8.59
N GLU A 360 -34.89 8.12 8.87
CA GLU A 360 -33.94 9.23 9.01
C GLU A 360 -32.80 8.92 10.01
N LEU A 361 -33.09 8.15 11.08
CA LEU A 361 -32.11 7.77 12.10
C LEU A 361 -31.06 6.83 11.52
N MET A 362 -31.49 5.74 10.88
CA MET A 362 -30.57 4.76 10.28
C MET A 362 -29.78 5.34 9.11
N ASN A 363 -30.38 6.25 8.34
CA ASN A 363 -29.70 6.97 7.27
C ASN A 363 -28.62 7.94 7.80
N ALA A 364 -28.84 8.58 8.96
CA ALA A 364 -27.79 9.37 9.62
C ALA A 364 -26.60 8.50 10.08
N ILE A 365 -26.89 7.32 10.65
CA ILE A 365 -25.86 6.37 11.10
C ILE A 365 -25.06 5.82 9.90
N SER A 366 -25.73 5.35 8.84
CA SER A 366 -25.11 4.84 7.59
C SER A 366 -24.22 5.88 6.87
N LYS A 367 -24.49 7.18 7.10
CA LYS A 367 -23.71 8.29 6.54
C LYS A 367 -22.63 8.81 7.48
N GLY A 368 -22.54 8.34 8.72
CA GLY A 368 -21.63 8.90 9.73
C GLY A 368 -21.99 10.34 10.13
N ASP A 369 -23.22 10.79 9.85
CA ASP A 369 -23.65 12.16 10.19
C ASP A 369 -24.06 12.23 11.68
N MET A 370 -23.05 12.37 12.53
CA MET A 370 -23.20 12.54 13.97
C MET A 370 -24.12 13.73 14.33
N LYS A 371 -24.12 14.82 13.54
CA LYS A 371 -24.96 16.00 13.81
C LYS A 371 -26.43 15.75 13.48
N ALA A 372 -26.71 15.01 12.40
CA ALA A 372 -28.05 14.54 12.12
C ALA A 372 -28.51 13.55 13.20
N LEU A 373 -27.65 12.60 13.59
CA LEU A 373 -27.93 11.63 14.65
C LEU A 373 -28.31 12.32 15.97
N GLU A 374 -27.49 13.25 16.46
CA GLU A 374 -27.75 14.04 17.67
C GLU A 374 -29.10 14.78 17.64
N LYS A 375 -29.48 15.31 16.46
CA LYS A 375 -30.73 16.05 16.26
C LYS A 375 -31.96 15.14 16.17
N LEU A 376 -31.78 13.92 15.68
CA LEU A 376 -32.85 12.94 15.48
C LEU A 376 -33.17 12.18 16.77
N VAL A 377 -32.17 11.85 17.58
CA VAL A 377 -32.35 11.13 18.85
C VAL A 377 -32.96 12.02 19.93
N LYS A 378 -34.23 11.76 20.23
CA LYS A 378 -35.04 12.37 21.29
C LYS A 378 -35.37 11.33 22.37
N ASP A 379 -35.90 11.80 23.50
CA ASP A 379 -36.25 10.96 24.66
C ASP A 379 -37.24 9.80 24.35
N ASP A 380 -37.99 9.89 23.25
CA ASP A 380 -38.96 8.90 22.78
C ASP A 380 -38.49 8.08 21.55
N THR A 381 -37.23 8.22 21.14
CA THR A 381 -36.68 7.52 19.96
C THR A 381 -36.36 6.06 20.26
N ASP A 382 -36.94 5.13 19.51
CA ASP A 382 -36.66 3.70 19.63
C ASP A 382 -35.31 3.33 18.97
N LEU A 383 -34.24 3.39 19.76
CA LEU A 383 -32.88 3.00 19.36
C LEU A 383 -32.70 1.47 19.23
N ASN A 384 -33.70 0.68 19.59
CA ASN A 384 -33.67 -0.79 19.59
C ASN A 384 -34.51 -1.38 18.45
N LYS A 385 -35.18 -0.54 17.65
CA LYS A 385 -35.89 -0.95 16.43
C LYS A 385 -34.93 -1.65 15.46
N GLN A 386 -35.37 -2.76 14.88
CA GLN A 386 -34.63 -3.48 13.82
C GLN A 386 -35.14 -3.07 12.43
N TYR A 387 -34.21 -2.90 11.50
CA TYR A 387 -34.42 -2.47 10.12
C TYR A 387 -33.77 -3.51 9.20
N ASP A 388 -34.57 -4.30 8.50
CA ASP A 388 -34.12 -5.54 7.82
C ASP A 388 -33.08 -6.33 8.66
N LYS A 389 -33.48 -6.64 9.90
CA LYS A 389 -32.67 -7.32 10.92
C LYS A 389 -31.47 -6.54 11.48
N ILE A 390 -31.22 -5.29 11.10
CA ILE A 390 -30.08 -4.51 11.60
C ILE A 390 -30.55 -3.55 12.71
N THR A 391 -29.79 -3.43 13.79
CA THR A 391 -30.03 -2.43 14.85
C THR A 391 -29.20 -1.16 14.62
N PRO A 392 -29.65 0.04 15.06
CA PRO A 392 -28.86 1.27 15.04
C PRO A 392 -27.45 1.09 15.61
N LEU A 393 -27.35 0.41 16.75
CA LEU A 393 -26.06 0.15 17.43
C LEU A 393 -25.21 -0.90 16.70
N GLY A 394 -25.84 -1.92 16.09
CA GLY A 394 -25.14 -2.89 15.25
C GLY A 394 -24.56 -2.27 13.97
N LEU A 395 -25.28 -1.34 13.36
CA LEU A 395 -24.78 -0.57 12.21
C LEU A 395 -23.60 0.33 12.60
N ALA A 396 -23.73 1.12 13.68
CA ALA A 396 -22.61 1.92 14.19
C ALA A 396 -21.38 1.07 14.55
N ALA A 397 -21.58 -0.14 15.10
CA ALA A 397 -20.49 -1.06 15.40
C ALA A 397 -19.84 -1.67 14.14
N ALA A 398 -20.62 -1.92 13.08
CA ALA A 398 -20.10 -2.37 11.79
C ALA A 398 -19.18 -1.33 11.15
N ARG A 399 -19.55 -0.04 11.29
CA ARG A 399 -18.83 1.14 10.79
C ARG A 399 -17.51 1.47 11.51
N ASN A 400 -17.17 0.76 12.58
CA ASN A 400 -16.09 1.15 13.49
C ASN A 400 -16.30 2.56 14.12
N ASP A 401 -17.53 3.08 14.14
CA ASP A 401 -17.82 4.44 14.59
C ASP A 401 -17.95 4.49 16.12
N ARG A 402 -16.81 4.71 16.77
CA ARG A 402 -16.65 4.73 18.23
C ARG A 402 -17.47 5.85 18.90
N GLU A 403 -17.69 6.97 18.21
CA GLU A 403 -18.45 8.11 18.73
C GLU A 403 -19.95 7.80 18.68
N MET A 404 -20.46 7.31 17.54
CA MET A 404 -21.85 6.89 17.42
C MET A 404 -22.21 5.73 18.35
N VAL A 405 -21.36 4.71 18.47
CA VAL A 405 -21.58 3.58 19.39
C VAL A 405 -21.73 4.07 20.82
N LYS A 406 -20.83 4.95 21.28
CA LYS A 406 -20.90 5.51 22.62
C LYS A 406 -22.16 6.36 22.81
N PHE A 407 -22.48 7.26 21.87
CA PHE A 407 -23.66 8.12 21.94
C PHE A 407 -24.96 7.32 21.98
N LEU A 408 -25.12 6.31 21.13
CA LEU A 408 -26.31 5.46 21.09
C LEU A 408 -26.52 4.73 22.42
N VAL A 409 -25.45 4.18 23.03
CA VAL A 409 -25.51 3.53 24.34
C VAL A 409 -25.82 4.53 25.46
N GLU A 410 -25.21 5.73 25.45
CA GLU A 410 -25.54 6.82 26.39
C GLU A 410 -26.99 7.29 26.28
N LYS A 411 -27.62 7.12 25.10
CA LYS A 411 -29.04 7.41 24.84
C LYS A 411 -29.98 6.23 25.07
N GLY A 412 -29.49 5.08 25.51
CA GLY A 412 -30.31 3.93 25.93
C GLY A 412 -30.50 2.84 24.88
N ALA A 413 -29.70 2.81 23.81
CA ALA A 413 -29.60 1.61 22.96
C ALA A 413 -29.06 0.42 23.79
N ASP A 414 -29.70 -0.75 23.65
CA ASP A 414 -29.29 -1.95 24.37
C ASP A 414 -28.04 -2.56 23.72
N ILE A 415 -26.93 -2.47 24.45
CA ILE A 415 -25.62 -2.97 24.04
C ILE A 415 -25.54 -4.50 23.88
N ASN A 416 -26.54 -5.23 24.40
CA ASN A 416 -26.66 -6.68 24.29
C ASN A 416 -27.67 -7.12 23.23
N LEU A 417 -28.40 -6.18 22.61
CA LEU A 417 -29.43 -6.51 21.63
C LEU A 417 -28.80 -7.17 20.40
N GLU A 418 -29.16 -8.44 20.19
CA GLU A 418 -28.84 -9.11 18.94
C GLU A 418 -29.57 -8.45 17.77
N ASP A 419 -28.85 -8.31 16.66
CA ASP A 419 -29.44 -8.11 15.35
C ASP A 419 -30.29 -9.35 14.97
N GLY A 420 -31.14 -9.26 13.95
CA GLY A 420 -31.95 -10.38 13.47
C GLY A 420 -31.18 -11.44 12.66
N TYR A 421 -29.83 -11.36 12.65
CA TYR A 421 -28.93 -12.45 12.28
C TYR A 421 -28.38 -13.18 13.51
N GLY A 422 -28.60 -12.64 14.71
CA GLY A 422 -28.22 -13.20 16.00
C GLY A 422 -26.90 -12.66 16.57
N TYR A 423 -26.39 -11.53 16.06
CA TYR A 423 -25.12 -10.95 16.49
C TYR A 423 -25.32 -9.73 17.39
N THR A 424 -24.64 -9.68 18.53
CA THR A 424 -24.56 -8.46 19.37
C THR A 424 -23.54 -7.47 18.81
N PRO A 425 -23.61 -6.16 19.16
CA PRO A 425 -22.63 -5.14 18.76
C PRO A 425 -21.16 -5.52 19.04
N LEU A 426 -20.90 -6.24 20.14
CA LEU A 426 -19.55 -6.75 20.45
C LEU A 426 -19.09 -7.83 19.47
N ILE A 427 -19.97 -8.79 19.12
CA ILE A 427 -19.65 -9.81 18.11
C ILE A 427 -19.44 -9.16 16.74
N ILE A 428 -20.25 -8.15 16.40
CA ILE A 428 -20.12 -7.36 15.16
C ILE A 428 -18.75 -6.70 15.07
N ALA A 429 -18.31 -5.98 16.11
CA ALA A 429 -16.98 -5.35 16.13
C ALA A 429 -15.85 -6.39 16.00
N MET A 430 -15.96 -7.54 16.66
CA MET A 430 -14.96 -8.62 16.54
C MET A 430 -14.97 -9.30 15.15
N LYS A 431 -16.14 -9.52 14.55
CA LYS A 431 -16.31 -10.09 13.21
C LYS A 431 -15.59 -9.27 12.15
N TYR A 432 -15.66 -7.94 12.26
CA TYR A 432 -14.98 -6.99 11.36
C TYR A 432 -13.60 -6.56 11.85
N ARG A 433 -13.04 -7.22 12.87
CA ARG A 433 -11.67 -7.02 13.37
C ARG A 433 -11.42 -5.60 13.92
N ASN A 434 -12.48 -4.90 14.31
CA ASN A 434 -12.45 -3.55 14.89
C ASN A 434 -12.00 -3.62 16.37
N ILE A 435 -10.75 -4.03 16.62
CA ILE A 435 -10.24 -4.34 17.99
C ILE A 435 -10.32 -3.14 18.94
N GLY A 436 -10.07 -1.92 18.44
CA GLY A 436 -10.20 -0.69 19.23
C GLY A 436 -11.64 -0.47 19.72
N LEU A 437 -12.61 -0.56 18.80
CA LEU A 437 -14.03 -0.48 19.13
C LEU A 437 -14.49 -1.65 20.02
N ALA A 438 -14.00 -2.87 19.81
CA ALA A 438 -14.35 -4.01 20.65
C ALA A 438 -13.94 -3.77 22.12
N LYS A 439 -12.78 -3.14 22.37
CA LYS A 439 -12.37 -2.73 23.72
C LYS A 439 -13.28 -1.65 24.31
N ASP A 440 -13.66 -0.63 23.53
CA ASP A 440 -14.62 0.39 23.96
C ASP A 440 -15.98 -0.22 24.33
N ILE A 441 -16.49 -1.13 23.50
CA ILE A 441 -17.75 -1.85 23.77
C ILE A 441 -17.61 -2.66 25.06
N ILE A 442 -16.50 -3.35 25.30
CA ILE A 442 -16.23 -4.04 26.59
C ILE A 442 -16.17 -3.06 27.78
N ASP A 443 -15.71 -1.82 27.56
CA ASP A 443 -15.71 -0.78 28.59
C ASP A 443 -17.09 -0.21 28.91
N LEU A 444 -18.04 -0.29 27.97
CA LEU A 444 -19.47 -0.01 28.17
C LEU A 444 -20.24 -1.15 28.88
N LYS A 445 -19.54 -2.22 29.30
CA LYS A 445 -20.02 -3.34 30.16
C LYS A 445 -21.26 -4.12 29.65
N PRO A 446 -21.23 -4.67 28.42
CA PRO A 446 -22.18 -5.69 27.96
C PRO A 446 -22.01 -7.01 28.72
N ASP A 447 -22.96 -7.93 28.56
CA ASP A 447 -22.84 -9.31 29.01
C ASP A 447 -21.83 -10.09 28.15
N LEU A 448 -20.60 -10.20 28.66
CA LEU A 448 -19.52 -10.96 28.03
C LEU A 448 -19.72 -12.49 28.04
N ASN A 449 -20.83 -12.98 28.64
CA ASN A 449 -21.14 -14.39 28.83
C ASN A 449 -22.47 -14.82 28.19
N ALA A 450 -23.15 -13.90 27.49
CA ALA A 450 -24.30 -14.18 26.64
C ALA A 450 -23.89 -15.15 25.51
N ILE A 451 -24.82 -15.98 25.06
CA ILE A 451 -24.62 -16.90 23.95
C ILE A 451 -25.31 -16.32 22.70
N CYS A 452 -24.48 -15.83 21.78
CA CYS A 452 -24.83 -15.30 20.46
C CYS A 452 -25.66 -16.33 19.67
N SER A 453 -26.89 -16.00 19.29
CA SER A 453 -27.77 -16.97 18.60
C SER A 453 -27.30 -17.31 17.18
N ALA A 454 -26.50 -16.46 16.54
CA ALA A 454 -25.98 -16.67 15.19
C ALA A 454 -25.03 -17.88 15.05
N THR A 455 -24.17 -18.11 16.05
CA THR A 455 -23.19 -19.22 16.05
C THR A 455 -23.31 -20.14 17.24
N GLY A 456 -24.04 -19.74 18.28
CA GLY A 456 -24.11 -20.44 19.56
C GLY A 456 -22.89 -20.22 20.45
N ASP A 457 -22.09 -19.19 20.20
CA ASP A 457 -20.86 -18.86 20.94
C ASP A 457 -21.03 -17.78 22.01
N THR A 458 -20.14 -17.77 22.99
CA THR A 458 -19.91 -16.57 23.81
C THR A 458 -19.01 -15.60 23.03
N PRO A 459 -18.94 -14.31 23.40
CA PRO A 459 -17.93 -13.39 22.87
C PRO A 459 -16.50 -13.96 22.89
N LEU A 460 -16.14 -14.70 23.95
CA LEU A 460 -14.84 -15.35 24.05
C LEU A 460 -14.69 -16.56 23.13
N THR A 461 -15.67 -17.48 23.03
CA THR A 461 -15.54 -18.62 22.09
C THR A 461 -15.63 -18.17 20.62
N TYR A 462 -16.38 -17.10 20.33
CA TYR A 462 -16.44 -16.49 19.00
C TYR A 462 -15.09 -15.92 18.57
N LEU A 463 -14.40 -15.20 19.47
CA LEU A 463 -13.04 -14.71 19.21
C LEU A 463 -12.09 -15.87 18.87
N VAL A 464 -12.12 -16.93 19.68
CA VAL A 464 -11.25 -18.10 19.51
C VAL A 464 -11.55 -18.87 18.21
N ASP A 465 -12.82 -19.10 17.86
CA ASP A 465 -13.19 -19.90 16.68
C ASP A 465 -13.24 -19.10 15.36
N LYS A 466 -13.78 -17.87 15.37
CA LYS A 466 -14.07 -17.13 14.12
C LYS A 466 -13.03 -16.07 13.80
N VAL A 467 -12.50 -15.40 14.82
CA VAL A 467 -11.48 -14.34 14.64
C VAL A 467 -10.09 -14.95 14.52
N LYS A 468 -9.71 -15.86 15.44
CA LYS A 468 -8.46 -16.65 15.46
C LYS A 468 -7.14 -15.88 15.67
N PHE A 469 -7.19 -14.61 16.07
CA PHE A 469 -6.02 -13.80 16.46
C PHE A 469 -6.46 -12.72 17.47
N GLY A 470 -5.50 -12.07 18.12
CA GLY A 470 -5.77 -11.04 19.14
C GLY A 470 -5.67 -11.58 20.57
N SER A 471 -4.46 -11.96 20.97
CA SER A 471 -4.11 -12.34 22.35
C SER A 471 -4.48 -11.24 23.35
N ASP A 472 -4.34 -9.98 22.92
CA ASP A 472 -4.63 -8.77 23.68
C ASP A 472 -6.13 -8.58 23.97
N ILE A 473 -7.01 -8.77 22.97
CA ILE A 473 -8.46 -8.69 23.13
C ILE A 473 -9.01 -9.92 23.88
N CYS A 474 -8.40 -11.09 23.69
CA CYS A 474 -8.70 -12.30 24.48
C CYS A 474 -8.45 -12.03 25.98
N TYR A 475 -7.26 -11.54 26.33
CA TYR A 475 -6.92 -11.16 27.70
C TYR A 475 -7.86 -10.07 28.24
N TYR A 476 -8.19 -9.07 27.40
CA TYR A 476 -9.02 -7.95 27.79
C TYR A 476 -10.49 -8.34 28.07
N LEU A 477 -11.06 -9.28 27.30
CA LEU A 477 -12.37 -9.89 27.57
C LEU A 477 -12.39 -10.58 28.93
N ILE A 478 -11.43 -11.48 29.19
CA ILE A 478 -11.41 -12.27 30.43
C ILE A 478 -11.18 -11.36 31.64
N LYS A 479 -10.27 -10.39 31.53
CA LYS A 479 -10.00 -9.37 32.56
C LYS A 479 -11.25 -8.54 32.91
N ASN A 480 -12.16 -8.33 31.95
CA ASN A 480 -13.40 -7.59 32.15
C ASN A 480 -14.61 -8.49 32.53
N GLY A 481 -14.41 -9.79 32.75
CA GLY A 481 -15.45 -10.69 33.28
C GLY A 481 -16.05 -11.69 32.28
N ALA A 482 -15.43 -11.89 31.12
CA ALA A 482 -15.71 -13.08 30.31
C ALA A 482 -15.23 -14.35 31.06
N ASP A 483 -16.13 -15.30 31.29
CA ASP A 483 -15.83 -16.58 31.94
C ASP A 483 -15.06 -17.48 30.98
N VAL A 484 -13.76 -17.65 31.27
CA VAL A 484 -12.80 -18.48 30.52
C VAL A 484 -13.21 -19.95 30.42
N ASN A 485 -14.15 -20.40 31.26
CA ASN A 485 -14.67 -21.76 31.34
C ASN A 485 -16.13 -21.89 30.88
N LYS A 486 -16.75 -20.79 30.41
CA LYS A 486 -18.12 -20.78 29.92
C LYS A 486 -18.25 -21.67 28.69
N LYS A 487 -19.24 -22.56 28.70
CA LYS A 487 -19.55 -23.42 27.57
C LYS A 487 -20.42 -22.72 26.54
N ASN A 488 -20.07 -22.88 25.27
CA ASN A 488 -20.93 -22.53 24.14
C ASN A 488 -22.06 -23.55 23.93
N ASN A 489 -22.88 -23.38 22.90
CA ASN A 489 -23.99 -24.29 22.58
C ASN A 489 -23.55 -25.72 22.19
N ASN A 490 -22.30 -25.94 21.79
CA ASN A 490 -21.75 -27.30 21.58
C ASN A 490 -21.25 -27.93 22.89
N GLY A 491 -21.25 -27.18 23.99
CA GLY A 491 -20.70 -27.59 25.28
C GLY A 491 -19.18 -27.40 25.38
N ASP A 492 -18.56 -26.80 24.36
CA ASP A 492 -17.12 -26.55 24.30
C ASP A 492 -16.79 -25.28 25.10
N THR A 493 -15.68 -25.31 25.83
CA THR A 493 -15.08 -24.11 26.46
C THR A 493 -14.14 -23.40 25.48
N PRO A 494 -13.77 -22.14 25.72
CA PRO A 494 -12.72 -21.45 24.96
C PRO A 494 -11.46 -22.29 24.74
N LEU A 495 -11.00 -23.03 25.77
CA LEU A 495 -9.84 -23.92 25.67
C LEU A 495 -10.09 -25.08 24.69
N ILE A 496 -11.26 -25.73 24.73
CA ILE A 496 -11.62 -26.79 23.80
C ILE A 496 -11.68 -26.26 22.36
N VAL A 497 -12.33 -25.10 22.15
CA VAL A 497 -12.42 -24.45 20.84
C VAL A 497 -11.03 -24.12 20.27
N SER A 498 -10.11 -23.66 21.13
CA SER A 498 -8.75 -23.29 20.71
C SER A 498 -7.93 -24.45 20.15
N VAL A 499 -8.24 -25.69 20.55
CA VAL A 499 -7.52 -26.89 20.13
C VAL A 499 -8.25 -27.72 19.05
N GLN A 500 -9.53 -27.43 18.78
CA GLN A 500 -10.28 -28.10 17.71
C GLN A 500 -9.75 -27.73 16.32
N ASN A 501 -9.42 -26.46 16.09
CA ASN A 501 -8.89 -25.95 14.82
C ASN A 501 -7.41 -26.34 14.60
N PHE A 502 -6.94 -26.42 13.34
CA PHE A 502 -5.52 -26.65 13.00
C PHE A 502 -4.71 -25.36 12.82
N ILE A 503 -5.38 -24.21 12.71
CA ILE A 503 -4.74 -22.90 12.63
C ILE A 503 -4.66 -22.36 14.05
N LEU A 504 -3.51 -22.56 14.69
CA LEU A 504 -3.27 -22.25 16.10
C LEU A 504 -2.81 -20.80 16.26
N SER A 505 -3.49 -20.06 17.14
CA SER A 505 -2.92 -18.87 17.77
C SER A 505 -2.40 -19.28 19.14
N TYR A 506 -1.09 -19.56 19.24
CA TYR A 506 -0.45 -19.92 20.49
C TYR A 506 -0.59 -18.80 21.55
N GLY A 507 -0.63 -17.54 21.12
CA GLY A 507 -0.95 -16.40 21.98
C GLY A 507 -2.32 -16.51 22.66
N ILE A 508 -3.39 -16.79 21.91
CA ILE A 508 -4.73 -17.02 22.48
C ILE A 508 -4.74 -18.24 23.42
N LEU A 509 -4.16 -19.37 23.00
CA LEU A 509 -4.07 -20.58 23.83
C LEU A 509 -3.37 -20.29 25.17
N GLY A 510 -2.21 -19.63 25.10
CA GLY A 510 -1.41 -19.26 26.26
C GLY A 510 -2.11 -18.29 27.19
N VAL A 511 -2.84 -17.30 26.66
CA VAL A 511 -3.70 -16.40 27.45
C VAL A 511 -4.80 -17.18 28.16
N LEU A 512 -5.52 -18.10 27.49
CA LEU A 512 -6.57 -18.89 28.12
C LEU A 512 -6.05 -19.72 29.29
N ILE A 513 -4.89 -20.38 29.12
CA ILE A 513 -4.23 -21.15 30.17
C ILE A 513 -3.83 -20.27 31.35
N ASN A 514 -3.09 -19.18 31.09
CA ASN A 514 -2.63 -18.24 32.12
C ASN A 514 -3.79 -17.55 32.87
N MET A 515 -4.94 -17.40 32.22
CA MET A 515 -6.14 -16.79 32.80
C MET A 515 -7.11 -17.80 33.46
N GLY A 516 -6.69 -19.07 33.63
CA GLY A 516 -7.40 -20.05 34.47
C GLY A 516 -8.40 -20.97 33.74
N ALA A 517 -8.17 -21.29 32.47
CA ALA A 517 -8.93 -22.32 31.78
C ALA A 517 -8.76 -23.71 32.43
N ASP A 518 -9.88 -24.41 32.67
CA ASP A 518 -9.90 -25.75 33.27
C ASP A 518 -9.88 -26.84 32.19
N TYR A 519 -8.75 -27.53 32.11
CA TYR A 519 -8.45 -28.67 31.26
C TYR A 519 -9.40 -29.85 31.46
N ASN A 520 -10.05 -29.98 32.62
CA ASN A 520 -10.87 -31.14 33.00
C ASN A 520 -12.31 -31.02 32.51
N ILE A 521 -12.73 -29.86 32.00
CA ILE A 521 -14.09 -29.66 31.52
C ILE A 521 -14.30 -30.49 30.24
N LYS A 522 -15.38 -31.29 30.24
CA LYS A 522 -15.80 -32.11 29.11
C LYS A 522 -16.90 -31.45 28.29
N ASN A 523 -16.83 -31.51 26.97
CA ASN A 523 -17.90 -31.05 26.07
C ASN A 523 -19.07 -32.05 25.97
N LYS A 524 -20.00 -31.83 25.03
CA LYS A 524 -21.14 -32.73 24.81
C LYS A 524 -20.75 -34.13 24.29
N GLU A 525 -19.59 -34.28 23.66
CA GLU A 525 -19.02 -35.58 23.28
C GLU A 525 -18.36 -36.31 24.48
N GLY A 526 -18.23 -35.66 25.63
CA GLY A 526 -17.53 -36.19 26.80
C GLY A 526 -16.01 -36.02 26.76
N LYS A 527 -15.48 -35.26 25.80
CA LYS A 527 -14.05 -35.01 25.59
C LYS A 527 -13.58 -33.72 26.26
N THR A 528 -12.39 -33.75 26.81
CA THR A 528 -11.62 -32.58 27.25
C THR A 528 -10.79 -32.00 26.10
N ALA A 529 -10.20 -30.82 26.30
CA ALA A 529 -9.23 -30.26 25.35
C ALA A 529 -8.04 -31.21 25.14
N MET A 530 -7.58 -31.88 26.20
CA MET A 530 -6.48 -32.85 26.16
C MET A 530 -6.84 -34.10 25.34
N ASP A 531 -8.07 -34.61 25.49
CA ASP A 531 -8.55 -35.76 24.70
C ASP A 531 -8.53 -35.43 23.20
N ILE A 532 -8.99 -34.23 22.82
CA ILE A 532 -9.05 -33.77 21.41
C ILE A 532 -7.63 -33.60 20.82
N VAL A 533 -6.69 -33.05 21.59
CA VAL A 533 -5.29 -32.89 21.15
C VAL A 533 -4.61 -34.25 20.95
N MET A 534 -4.86 -35.21 21.84
CA MET A 534 -4.35 -36.58 21.72
C MET A 534 -4.97 -37.32 20.52
N GLU A 535 -6.27 -37.17 20.28
CA GLU A 535 -6.95 -37.74 19.10
C GLU A 535 -6.40 -37.19 17.77
N LYS A 536 -5.92 -35.94 17.75
CA LYS A 536 -5.33 -35.28 16.58
C LYS A 536 -3.83 -35.55 16.37
N ASP A 537 -3.14 -36.21 17.32
CA ASP A 537 -1.66 -36.30 17.40
C ASP A 537 -0.95 -34.94 17.30
N ASP A 538 -1.58 -33.89 17.84
CA ASP A 538 -1.05 -32.52 17.82
C ASP A 538 -0.02 -32.31 18.94
N LYS A 539 1.21 -32.76 18.66
CA LYS A 539 2.35 -32.69 19.56
C LYS A 539 2.75 -31.26 19.94
N ALA A 540 2.46 -30.26 19.11
CA ALA A 540 2.82 -28.87 19.37
C ALA A 540 1.85 -28.25 20.39
N THR A 541 0.54 -28.37 20.15
CA THR A 541 -0.48 -27.96 21.12
C THR A 541 -0.34 -28.73 22.44
N LEU A 542 -0.03 -30.03 22.37
CA LEU A 542 0.24 -30.84 23.56
C LEU A 542 1.45 -30.31 24.36
N TYR A 543 2.50 -29.84 23.70
CA TYR A 543 3.66 -29.25 24.38
C TYR A 543 3.26 -27.97 25.12
N HIS A 544 2.57 -27.03 24.47
CA HIS A 544 2.14 -25.76 25.07
C HIS A 544 1.10 -25.95 26.18
N LEU A 545 0.19 -26.93 26.06
CA LEU A 545 -0.75 -27.27 27.14
C LEU A 545 -0.06 -27.74 28.43
N ASN A 546 1.06 -28.48 28.30
CA ASN A 546 1.83 -29.02 29.43
C ASN A 546 2.92 -28.05 29.93
N ASN A 547 3.41 -27.15 29.07
CA ASN A 547 4.51 -26.23 29.33
C ASN A 547 4.12 -24.82 28.83
N PRO A 548 3.11 -24.16 29.44
CA PRO A 548 2.76 -22.79 29.08
C PRO A 548 3.86 -21.82 29.50
N ASP A 549 4.16 -20.87 28.62
CA ASP A 549 5.01 -19.73 28.93
C ASP A 549 4.25 -18.71 29.82
N ASP A 550 4.96 -17.72 30.35
CA ASP A 550 4.35 -16.64 31.14
C ASP A 550 3.41 -15.78 30.26
N LEU A 551 2.32 -15.28 30.86
CA LEU A 551 1.32 -14.43 30.18
C LEU A 551 1.91 -13.26 29.38
N GLU A 552 3.00 -12.66 29.87
CA GLU A 552 3.67 -11.52 29.20
C GLU A 552 4.19 -11.91 27.81
N TYR A 553 4.75 -13.11 27.64
CA TYR A 553 5.18 -13.62 26.33
C TYR A 553 4.01 -13.68 25.35
N TYR A 554 2.88 -14.26 25.77
CA TYR A 554 1.68 -14.40 24.93
C TYR A 554 0.98 -13.08 24.60
N LEU A 555 1.28 -11.99 25.31
CA LEU A 555 0.82 -10.64 24.98
C LEU A 555 1.77 -9.88 24.03
N THR A 556 2.95 -10.43 23.72
CA THR A 556 3.92 -9.85 22.79
C THR A 556 3.94 -10.47 21.38
N ILE A 557 3.15 -11.53 21.16
CA ILE A 557 3.10 -12.32 19.90
C ILE A 557 1.72 -12.36 19.25
#